data_AF-A0A9N9DAL7-F1
#
_entry.id   AF-A0A9N9DAL7-F1
#
_cell.length_a   1.000
_cell.length_b   1.000
_cell.length_c   1.000
_cell.angle_alpha   90.00
_cell.angle_beta   90.00
_cell.angle_gamma   90.00
#
_symmetry.space_group_name_H-M   'P 1'
#
loop_
_entity.id
_entity.type
_entity.pdbx_description
1 polymer ?
#
loop_
_entity_poly.entity_id
_entity_poly.type
_entity_poly.pdbx_seq_one_letter_code
_entity_poly.pdbx_strand_id
1 'polypeptide(L)'
;MREEHAFEFDKLKIRTHFSSKTWKCLAEMLVNRIDVQTGVVMRNAIMLNPSRIDYRHRYLQRLAPGERICFDNFRHHGILLPYGALNANHNTQNKFIIDPTYGWVMADSADPLSAWDIFKVVQVKYGTADEDFYGKLFFYLREQFEMFIDRLQKFTINFDLYDEDALKLSEKLKGKQFFDRIYVNNLSDETYVGIKSTLTKFRPLLNADNPYATLITLFMNWLPSVPQSDQEKVMKNIILNNSDKYKSNNMMANITNFATEISNEINALYDHDQEFEKYMETKGANKTAKKVGLRRRTVHRIVPKRLGISMNKDEQNNVLSLENERDRHLWFDVGMHTFLEHYVEWEIVA
;
A
#
# COMPACT_ATOMS: atom_id res chain seq x y z
N MET A 1 11.96 31.98 5.85
CA MET A 1 12.89 31.05 6.54
C MET A 1 12.05 29.87 7.01
N ARG A 2 12.44 28.60 6.78
CA ARG A 2 11.69 27.48 7.38
C ARG A 2 12.17 27.36 8.82
N GLU A 3 11.25 27.46 9.77
CA GLU A 3 11.55 27.25 11.17
C GLU A 3 11.59 25.74 11.44
N GLU A 4 12.68 25.29 12.07
CA GLU A 4 12.75 23.95 12.61
C GLU A 4 12.02 23.95 13.96
N HIS A 5 11.07 23.04 14.13
CA HIS A 5 10.46 22.81 15.44
C HIS A 5 10.81 21.41 15.92
N ALA A 6 11.34 21.33 17.13
CA ALA A 6 11.69 20.09 17.80
C ALA A 6 10.75 19.85 18.99
N PHE A 7 10.22 18.64 19.09
CA PHE A 7 9.40 18.15 20.19
C PHE A 7 10.13 16.97 20.84
N GLU A 8 10.39 17.05 22.14
CA GLU A 8 11.16 16.04 22.86
C GLU A 8 10.29 15.42 23.97
N PHE A 9 10.24 14.08 23.99
CA PHE A 9 9.46 13.27 24.90
C PHE A 9 10.33 12.11 25.41
N ASP A 10 11.11 12.33 26.46
CA ASP A 10 12.07 11.35 27.00
C ASP A 10 13.03 10.83 25.90
N LYS A 11 12.82 9.58 25.44
CA LYS A 11 13.64 8.94 24.38
C LYS A 11 13.17 9.22 22.95
N LEU A 12 12.06 9.93 22.78
CA LEU A 12 11.48 10.27 21.49
C LEU A 12 11.76 11.74 21.16
N LYS A 13 12.32 11.99 19.97
CA LYS A 13 12.44 13.33 19.41
C LYS A 13 11.77 13.40 18.06
N ILE A 14 10.96 14.43 17.84
CA ILE A 14 10.32 14.71 16.56
C ILE A 14 10.77 16.09 16.11
N ARG A 15 11.49 16.15 14.99
CA ARG A 15 11.86 17.39 14.31
C ARG A 15 11.01 17.55 13.06
N THR A 16 10.57 18.76 12.84
CA THR A 16 9.73 19.13 11.70
C THR A 16 10.40 20.26 10.95
N HIS A 17 10.48 20.11 9.63
CA HIS A 17 11.08 21.09 8.71
C HIS A 17 10.03 21.60 7.72
N PHE A 18 8.80 21.76 8.22
CA PHE A 18 7.64 22.14 7.44
C PHE A 18 7.71 23.62 7.04
N SER A 19 7.17 23.92 5.86
CA SER A 19 6.90 25.28 5.44
C SER A 19 5.80 25.92 6.30
N SER A 20 5.78 27.25 6.37
CA SER A 20 4.72 28.00 7.05
C SER A 20 3.33 27.68 6.49
N LYS A 21 3.23 27.30 5.21
CA LYS A 21 1.98 26.87 4.57
C LYS A 21 1.47 25.57 5.18
N THR A 22 2.35 24.59 5.36
CA THR A 22 2.00 23.30 5.97
C THR A 22 1.60 23.47 7.42
N TRP A 23 2.32 24.28 8.19
CA TRP A 23 1.91 24.61 9.57
C TRP A 23 0.55 25.28 9.65
N LYS A 24 0.28 26.24 8.76
CA LYS A 24 -1.04 26.89 8.68
C LYS A 24 -2.14 25.87 8.38
N CYS A 25 -1.92 24.97 7.43
CA CYS A 25 -2.85 23.88 7.12
C CYS A 25 -3.11 22.98 8.33
N LEU A 26 -2.06 22.52 9.02
CA LEU A 26 -2.20 21.69 10.23
C LEU A 26 -2.97 22.42 11.33
N ALA A 27 -2.70 23.72 11.54
CA ALA A 27 -3.44 24.53 12.50
C ALA A 27 -4.91 24.68 12.11
N GLU A 28 -5.21 24.94 10.84
CA GLU A 28 -6.57 25.01 10.29
C GLU A 28 -7.33 23.69 10.50
N MET A 29 -6.67 22.55 10.25
CA MET A 29 -7.24 21.23 10.53
C MET A 29 -7.51 21.03 12.04
N LEU A 30 -6.57 21.38 12.92
CA LEU A 30 -6.74 21.21 14.37
C LEU A 30 -7.89 22.06 14.95
N VAL A 31 -8.07 23.28 14.45
CA VAL A 31 -9.16 24.17 14.87
C VAL A 31 -10.47 23.91 14.11
N ASN A 32 -10.49 22.97 13.17
CA ASN A 32 -11.69 22.59 12.44
C ASN A 32 -12.82 22.21 13.43
N ARG A 33 -13.96 22.90 13.30
CA ARG A 33 -15.16 22.74 14.13
C ARG A 33 -16.35 22.16 13.38
N ILE A 34 -16.13 21.53 12.23
CA ILE A 34 -17.17 20.78 11.54
C ILE A 34 -17.77 19.77 12.53
N ASP A 35 -19.08 19.90 12.75
CA ASP A 35 -19.81 19.02 13.65
C ASP A 35 -19.93 17.62 13.04
N VAL A 36 -20.25 16.64 13.88
CA VAL A 36 -20.33 15.24 13.50
C VAL A 36 -21.35 15.02 12.37
N GLN A 37 -22.50 15.69 12.42
CA GLN A 37 -23.57 15.49 11.45
C GLN A 37 -23.17 16.02 10.08
N THR A 38 -22.60 17.22 10.03
CA THR A 38 -22.05 17.78 8.79
C THR A 38 -20.94 16.89 8.22
N GLY A 39 -20.04 16.38 9.07
CA GLY A 39 -19.01 15.43 8.66
C GLY A 39 -19.56 14.13 8.07
N VAL A 40 -20.61 13.56 8.66
CA VAL A 40 -21.30 12.37 8.13
C VAL A 40 -21.92 12.65 6.76
N VAL A 41 -22.55 13.81 6.56
CA VAL A 41 -23.12 14.20 5.27
C VAL A 41 -22.02 14.32 4.21
N MET A 42 -20.92 15.01 4.51
CA MET A 42 -19.78 15.15 3.60
C MET A 42 -19.17 13.81 3.23
N ARG A 43 -18.99 12.92 4.22
CA ARG A 43 -18.49 11.57 3.99
C ARG A 43 -19.42 10.76 3.09
N ASN A 44 -20.72 10.75 3.38
CA ASN A 44 -21.70 9.95 2.64
C ASN A 44 -21.88 10.44 1.21
N ALA A 45 -21.72 11.75 0.95
CA ALA A 45 -21.72 12.29 -0.40
C ALA A 45 -20.63 11.68 -1.31
N ILE A 46 -19.52 11.22 -0.72
CA ILE A 46 -18.43 10.53 -1.43
C ILE A 46 -18.59 9.01 -1.32
N MET A 47 -18.61 8.47 -0.10
CA MET A 47 -18.56 7.02 0.16
C MET A 47 -19.82 6.29 -0.31
N LEU A 48 -20.98 6.96 -0.30
CA LEU A 48 -22.29 6.40 -0.66
C LEU A 48 -22.90 7.11 -1.88
N ASN A 49 -22.09 7.79 -2.70
CA ASN A 49 -22.56 8.52 -3.86
C ASN A 49 -23.47 7.63 -4.75
N PRO A 50 -24.73 8.04 -5.04
CA PRO A 50 -25.66 7.22 -5.82
C PRO A 50 -25.15 6.85 -7.21
N SER A 51 -24.38 7.73 -7.86
CA SER A 51 -23.78 7.47 -9.18
C SER A 51 -22.71 6.38 -9.16
N ARG A 52 -22.28 5.93 -7.98
CA ARG A 52 -21.25 4.90 -7.77
C ARG A 52 -21.81 3.58 -7.22
N ILE A 53 -23.14 3.43 -7.20
CA ILE A 53 -23.81 2.24 -6.65
C ILE A 53 -23.37 0.94 -7.33
N ASP A 54 -23.17 0.97 -8.66
CA ASP A 54 -22.75 -0.19 -9.43
C ASP A 54 -21.36 -0.70 -8.99
N TYR A 55 -20.38 0.20 -8.81
CA TYR A 55 -19.06 -0.16 -8.29
C TYR A 55 -19.13 -0.81 -6.90
N ARG A 56 -19.96 -0.27 -5.99
CA ARG A 56 -20.15 -0.83 -4.65
C ARG A 56 -20.81 -2.21 -4.69
N HIS A 57 -21.85 -2.39 -5.49
CA HIS A 57 -22.56 -3.66 -5.60
C HIS A 57 -21.68 -4.75 -6.22
N ARG A 58 -20.87 -4.40 -7.23
CA ARG A 58 -19.87 -5.31 -7.81
C ARG A 58 -18.85 -5.76 -6.78
N TYR A 59 -18.36 -4.84 -5.96
CA TYR A 59 -17.46 -5.18 -4.86
C TYR A 59 -18.14 -6.15 -3.86
N LEU A 60 -19.34 -5.80 -3.36
CA LEU A 60 -20.11 -6.60 -2.42
C LEU A 60 -20.45 -8.00 -2.95
N GLN A 61 -20.71 -8.15 -4.26
CA GLN A 61 -21.04 -9.43 -4.88
C GLN A 61 -19.95 -10.49 -4.67
N ARG A 62 -18.69 -10.07 -4.53
CA ARG A 62 -17.52 -10.95 -4.36
C ARG A 62 -17.29 -11.38 -2.91
N LEU A 63 -17.93 -10.70 -1.97
CA LEU A 63 -17.79 -10.95 -0.54
C LEU A 63 -18.81 -11.99 -0.05
N ALA A 64 -18.46 -12.70 1.02
CA ALA A 64 -19.38 -13.56 1.77
C ALA A 64 -20.43 -12.75 2.54
N PRO A 65 -21.56 -13.33 2.96
CA PRO A 65 -22.66 -12.59 3.60
C PRO A 65 -22.24 -11.74 4.81
N GLY A 66 -21.44 -12.27 5.76
CA GLY A 66 -21.01 -11.48 6.92
C GLY A 66 -19.99 -10.40 6.57
N GLU A 67 -19.13 -10.65 5.58
CA GLU A 67 -18.17 -9.67 5.09
C GLU A 67 -18.88 -8.46 4.47
N ARG A 68 -19.96 -8.71 3.70
CA ARG A 68 -20.81 -7.64 3.12
C ARG A 68 -21.40 -6.77 4.21
N ILE A 69 -21.91 -7.39 5.28
CA ILE A 69 -22.51 -6.69 6.41
C ILE A 69 -21.46 -5.81 7.11
N CYS A 70 -20.26 -6.34 7.35
CA CYS A 70 -19.19 -5.61 8.00
C CYS A 70 -18.66 -4.46 7.12
N PHE A 71 -18.46 -4.71 5.82
CA PHE A 71 -18.11 -3.68 4.83
C PHE A 71 -19.15 -2.58 4.79
N ASP A 72 -20.42 -2.93 4.64
CA ASP A 72 -21.51 -1.96 4.54
C ASP A 72 -21.62 -1.10 5.82
N ASN A 73 -21.47 -1.73 6.99
CA ASN A 73 -21.43 -1.02 8.26
C ASN A 73 -20.28 -0.01 8.34
N PHE A 74 -19.06 -0.42 7.95
CA PHE A 74 -17.93 0.51 7.86
C PHE A 74 -18.19 1.61 6.82
N ARG A 75 -18.76 1.28 5.66
CA ARG A 75 -19.08 2.24 4.60
C ARG A 75 -20.13 3.26 5.00
N HIS A 76 -21.07 2.93 5.88
CA HIS A 76 -22.05 3.89 6.39
C HIS A 76 -21.50 4.76 7.52
N HIS A 77 -20.76 4.18 8.46
CA HIS A 77 -20.37 4.90 9.68
C HIS A 77 -18.95 5.47 9.65
N GLY A 78 -18.03 4.83 8.92
CA GLY A 78 -16.60 5.17 8.92
C GLY A 78 -15.86 4.79 10.20
N ILE A 79 -16.50 4.02 11.07
CA ILE A 79 -15.97 3.61 12.36
C ILE A 79 -15.37 2.21 12.19
N LEU A 80 -14.07 2.08 12.48
CA LEU A 80 -13.37 0.80 12.47
C LEU A 80 -13.49 0.14 13.84
N LEU A 81 -14.48 -0.74 13.99
CA LEU A 81 -14.75 -1.51 15.21
C LEU A 81 -15.23 -2.93 14.84
N PRO A 82 -15.14 -3.89 15.78
CA PRO A 82 -15.84 -5.15 15.65
C PRO A 82 -17.33 -4.95 15.40
N TYR A 83 -17.89 -5.75 14.52
CA TYR A 83 -19.31 -5.67 14.20
C TYR A 83 -20.15 -5.95 15.46
N GLY A 84 -21.14 -5.09 15.72
CA GLY A 84 -21.97 -5.14 16.93
C GLY A 84 -21.35 -4.50 18.17
N ALA A 85 -20.11 -3.99 18.11
CA ALA A 85 -19.53 -3.24 19.22
C ALA A 85 -20.26 -1.89 19.45
N LEU A 86 -20.31 -1.47 20.72
CA LEU A 86 -20.88 -0.17 21.09
C LEU A 86 -20.04 0.96 20.49
N ASN A 87 -20.70 1.84 19.74
CA ASN A 87 -20.05 2.95 19.04
C ASN A 87 -20.40 4.33 19.62
N ALA A 88 -21.21 4.42 20.68
CA ALA A 88 -21.71 5.68 21.24
C ALA A 88 -20.60 6.69 21.61
N ASN A 89 -19.42 6.19 21.98
CA ASN A 89 -18.25 7.01 22.33
C ASN A 89 -17.43 7.48 21.11
N HIS A 90 -17.75 7.00 19.90
CA HIS A 90 -17.09 7.40 18.64
C HIS A 90 -17.85 8.55 17.98
N ASN A 91 -17.99 9.64 18.72
CA ASN A 91 -18.79 10.81 18.37
C ASN A 91 -17.94 12.05 18.06
N THR A 92 -16.67 11.85 17.66
CA THR A 92 -15.76 12.92 17.27
C THR A 92 -15.15 12.60 15.92
N GLN A 93 -15.20 13.56 15.00
CA GLN A 93 -14.66 13.40 13.64
C GLN A 93 -13.13 13.43 13.66
N ASN A 94 -12.50 12.69 12.75
CA ASN A 94 -11.06 12.84 12.50
C ASN A 94 -10.82 14.13 11.71
N LYS A 95 -10.30 15.14 12.41
CA LYS A 95 -10.03 16.48 11.87
C LYS A 95 -9.01 16.52 10.73
N PHE A 96 -8.21 15.46 10.57
CA PHE A 96 -7.21 15.34 9.51
C PHE A 96 -7.76 14.67 8.24
N ILE A 97 -9.01 14.19 8.25
CA ILE A 97 -9.68 13.60 7.08
C ILE A 97 -10.66 14.59 6.44
N ILE A 98 -11.24 15.50 7.23
CA ILE A 98 -12.18 16.49 6.75
C ILE A 98 -11.47 17.83 6.60
N ASP A 99 -11.30 18.24 5.35
CA ASP A 99 -10.79 19.56 5.01
C ASP A 99 -11.92 20.61 5.16
N PRO A 100 -11.68 21.75 5.83
CA PRO A 100 -12.70 22.79 6.01
C PRO A 100 -13.23 23.41 4.71
N THR A 101 -12.44 23.38 3.63
CA THR A 101 -12.75 23.97 2.32
C THR A 101 -13.26 22.92 1.34
N TYR A 102 -12.61 21.76 1.30
CA TYR A 102 -12.85 20.71 0.30
C TYR A 102 -13.70 19.55 0.82
N GLY A 103 -13.99 19.49 2.13
CA GLY A 103 -14.78 18.43 2.74
C GLY A 103 -14.00 17.13 2.86
N TRP A 104 -14.65 16.01 2.54
CA TRP A 104 -14.06 14.67 2.66
C TRP A 104 -12.94 14.45 1.64
N VAL A 105 -11.73 14.14 2.11
CA VAL A 105 -10.53 14.08 1.24
C VAL A 105 -10.19 12.68 0.72
N MET A 106 -10.85 11.64 1.21
CA MET A 106 -10.56 10.26 0.78
C MET A 106 -11.40 9.87 -0.43
N ALA A 107 -10.82 9.05 -1.33
CA ALA A 107 -11.52 8.51 -2.49
C ALA A 107 -12.68 7.60 -2.06
N ASP A 108 -13.69 7.47 -2.93
CA ASP A 108 -14.83 6.58 -2.71
C ASP A 108 -14.44 5.10 -2.65
N SER A 109 -13.29 4.73 -3.22
CA SER A 109 -12.71 3.39 -3.14
C SER A 109 -11.90 3.13 -1.87
N ALA A 110 -11.57 4.15 -1.07
CA ALA A 110 -10.67 4.01 0.07
C ALA A 110 -11.18 2.97 1.07
N ASP A 111 -10.31 2.01 1.40
CA ASP A 111 -10.61 0.92 2.33
C ASP A 111 -9.41 0.64 3.24
N PRO A 112 -9.56 0.68 4.58
CA PRO A 112 -8.44 0.44 5.47
C PRO A 112 -7.86 -0.97 5.34
N LEU A 113 -8.64 -1.98 4.89
CA LEU A 113 -8.11 -3.33 4.67
C LEU A 113 -7.03 -3.37 3.57
N SER A 114 -7.09 -2.47 2.60
CA SER A 114 -6.10 -2.40 1.50
C SER A 114 -4.69 -2.00 1.93
N ALA A 115 -4.55 -1.40 3.11
CA ALA A 115 -3.27 -0.88 3.61
C ALA A 115 -2.49 -1.89 4.46
N TRP A 116 -3.05 -3.08 4.72
CA TRP A 116 -2.48 -4.05 5.65
C TRP A 116 -2.42 -5.45 5.05
N ASP A 117 -1.52 -6.25 5.59
CA ASP A 117 -1.39 -7.66 5.24
C ASP A 117 -2.63 -8.43 5.70
N ILE A 118 -3.53 -8.71 4.76
CA ILE A 118 -4.81 -9.35 5.03
C ILE A 118 -4.62 -10.73 5.68
N PHE A 119 -3.54 -11.45 5.39
CA PHE A 119 -3.26 -12.76 5.97
C PHE A 119 -2.93 -12.67 7.46
N LYS A 120 -2.29 -11.59 7.90
CA LYS A 120 -2.08 -11.32 9.32
C LYS A 120 -3.36 -10.87 10.01
N VAL A 121 -4.15 -10.03 9.33
CA VAL A 121 -5.43 -9.55 9.86
C VAL A 121 -6.38 -10.71 10.13
N VAL A 122 -6.58 -11.63 9.18
CA VAL A 122 -7.54 -12.72 9.33
C VAL A 122 -7.19 -13.74 10.41
N GLN A 123 -5.92 -13.80 10.82
CA GLN A 123 -5.41 -14.67 11.89
C GLN A 123 -5.76 -14.16 13.29
N VAL A 124 -6.19 -12.91 13.43
CA VAL A 124 -6.55 -12.32 14.71
C VAL A 124 -7.78 -13.00 15.32
N LYS A 125 -7.67 -13.38 16.60
CA LYS A 125 -8.69 -14.13 17.36
C LYS A 125 -9.01 -13.45 18.69
N TYR A 126 -9.77 -12.35 18.64
CA TYR A 126 -10.28 -11.65 19.85
C TYR A 126 -11.80 -11.76 20.00
N GLY A 127 -12.36 -12.93 19.67
CA GLY A 127 -13.81 -13.15 19.74
C GLY A 127 -14.60 -12.43 18.64
N THR A 128 -13.93 -11.86 17.63
CA THR A 128 -14.55 -11.39 16.39
C THR A 128 -15.09 -12.57 15.59
N ALA A 129 -16.20 -12.36 14.89
CA ALA A 129 -16.69 -13.34 13.92
C ALA A 129 -15.65 -13.61 12.83
N ASP A 130 -15.72 -14.79 12.19
CA ASP A 130 -14.72 -15.18 11.19
C ASP A 130 -14.68 -14.24 9.97
N GLU A 131 -15.85 -13.75 9.56
CA GLU A 131 -16.08 -12.85 8.44
C GLU A 131 -15.93 -11.35 8.82
N ASP A 132 -15.74 -11.03 10.11
CA ASP A 132 -15.58 -9.64 10.57
C ASP A 132 -14.13 -9.15 10.40
N PHE A 133 -13.73 -8.94 9.15
CA PHE A 133 -12.38 -8.48 8.81
C PHE A 133 -12.08 -7.07 9.34
N TYR A 134 -13.09 -6.22 9.49
CA TYR A 134 -12.93 -4.87 10.05
C TYR A 134 -12.68 -4.92 11.57
N GLY A 135 -13.40 -5.78 12.29
CA GLY A 135 -13.14 -6.06 13.69
C GLY A 135 -11.78 -6.69 13.92
N LYS A 136 -11.40 -7.67 13.08
CA LYS A 136 -10.06 -8.26 13.11
C LYS A 136 -8.98 -7.21 12.84
N LEU A 137 -9.19 -6.32 11.87
CA LEU A 137 -8.28 -5.22 11.58
C LEU A 137 -8.18 -4.26 12.78
N PHE A 138 -9.28 -3.93 13.45
CA PHE A 138 -9.25 -3.10 14.66
C PHE A 138 -8.31 -3.68 15.72
N PHE A 139 -8.45 -4.97 16.02
CA PHE A 139 -7.60 -5.62 17.02
C PHE A 139 -6.15 -5.77 16.55
N TYR A 140 -5.94 -6.10 15.28
CA TYR A 140 -4.61 -6.14 14.68
C TYR A 140 -3.89 -4.79 14.83
N LEU A 141 -4.56 -3.69 14.49
CA LEU A 141 -4.01 -2.34 14.62
C LEU A 141 -3.71 -1.98 16.07
N ARG A 142 -4.58 -2.37 17.00
CA ARG A 142 -4.34 -2.17 18.42
C ARG A 142 -3.04 -2.84 18.87
N GLU A 143 -2.81 -4.10 18.48
CA GLU A 143 -1.54 -4.80 18.76
C GLU A 143 -0.34 -4.09 18.12
N GLN A 144 -0.47 -3.62 16.87
CA GLN A 144 0.60 -2.87 16.21
C GLN A 144 0.92 -1.56 16.93
N PHE A 145 -0.10 -0.83 17.40
CA PHE A 145 0.08 0.42 18.14
C PHE A 145 0.65 0.21 19.53
N GLU A 146 0.18 -0.82 20.26
CA GLU A 146 0.76 -1.21 21.54
C GLU A 146 2.24 -1.55 21.38
N MET A 147 2.60 -2.38 20.40
CA MET A 147 3.99 -2.71 20.08
C MET A 147 4.80 -1.46 19.70
N PHE A 148 4.22 -0.54 18.93
CA PHE A 148 4.88 0.70 18.54
C PHE A 148 5.14 1.60 19.76
N ILE A 149 4.17 1.79 20.64
CA ILE A 149 4.31 2.56 21.89
C ILE A 149 5.38 1.94 22.79
N ASP A 150 5.35 0.62 22.94
CA ASP A 150 6.37 -0.15 23.66
C ASP A 150 7.78 0.12 23.13
N ARG A 151 7.92 0.18 21.80
CA ARG A 151 9.20 0.49 21.14
C ARG A 151 9.61 1.94 21.37
N LEU A 152 8.69 2.90 21.32
CA LEU A 152 8.96 4.31 21.61
C LEU A 152 9.50 4.50 23.04
N GLN A 153 9.05 3.69 24.00
CA GLN A 153 9.53 3.75 25.40
C GLN A 153 10.89 3.04 25.60
N LYS A 154 11.17 2.02 24.80
CA LYS A 154 12.39 1.20 24.92
C LYS A 154 13.58 1.83 24.19
N PHE A 155 13.38 2.31 22.98
CA PHE A 155 14.44 2.79 22.09
C PHE A 155 14.53 4.31 22.03
N THR A 156 15.72 4.84 21.76
CA THR A 156 15.90 6.24 21.38
C THR A 156 15.54 6.40 19.91
N ILE A 157 14.44 7.11 19.63
CA ILE A 157 13.89 7.26 18.27
C ILE A 157 13.83 8.74 17.91
N ASN A 158 14.39 9.08 16.75
CA ASN A 158 14.32 10.41 16.17
C ASN A 158 13.50 10.36 14.87
N PHE A 159 12.43 11.15 14.79
CA PHE A 159 11.70 11.38 13.55
C PHE A 159 12.07 12.74 12.98
N ASP A 160 12.42 12.77 11.70
CA ASP A 160 12.66 13.99 10.93
C ASP A 160 11.62 14.08 9.81
N LEU A 161 10.69 15.02 9.93
CA LEU A 161 9.55 15.16 9.03
C LEU A 161 9.72 16.37 8.11
N TYR A 162 9.53 16.15 6.80
CA TYR A 162 9.68 17.16 5.75
C TYR A 162 8.44 17.21 4.87
N ASP A 163 8.07 18.41 4.41
CA ASP A 163 6.96 18.67 3.47
C ASP A 163 7.48 19.00 2.06
N GLU A 164 8.61 18.42 1.69
CA GLU A 164 9.36 18.80 0.49
C GLU A 164 9.40 17.70 -0.56
N ASP A 165 9.46 18.12 -1.82
CA ASP A 165 9.75 17.24 -2.95
C ASP A 165 10.98 16.37 -2.65
N ALA A 166 10.84 15.07 -2.90
CA ALA A 166 11.85 14.08 -2.50
C ALA A 166 13.22 14.32 -3.16
N LEU A 167 13.27 14.83 -4.40
CA LEU A 167 14.52 15.14 -5.07
C LEU A 167 15.18 16.38 -4.47
N LYS A 168 14.40 17.42 -4.17
CA LYS A 168 14.93 18.62 -3.48
C LYS A 168 15.42 18.29 -2.07
N LEU A 169 14.68 17.47 -1.34
CA LEU A 169 15.08 16.98 -0.03
C LEU A 169 16.40 16.21 -0.11
N SER A 170 16.57 15.36 -1.12
CA SER A 170 17.80 14.58 -1.28
C SER A 170 19.05 15.46 -1.41
N GLU A 171 18.96 16.58 -2.14
CA GLU A 171 20.07 17.52 -2.27
C GLU A 171 20.36 18.28 -0.97
N LYS A 172 19.33 18.58 -0.17
CA LYS A 172 19.50 19.26 1.12
C LYS A 172 20.18 18.40 2.18
N LEU A 173 19.93 17.09 2.15
CA LEU A 173 20.50 16.11 3.07
C LEU A 173 21.91 15.64 2.67
N LYS A 174 22.27 15.83 1.41
CA LYS A 174 23.57 15.41 0.85
C LYS A 174 24.74 15.96 1.66
N GLY A 175 25.62 15.06 2.09
CA GLY A 175 26.81 15.39 2.89
C GLY A 175 26.54 15.74 4.35
N LYS A 176 25.27 15.73 4.79
CA LYS A 176 24.88 16.01 6.19
C LYS A 176 24.43 14.76 6.92
N GLN A 177 23.81 13.83 6.20
CA GLN A 177 23.26 12.60 6.77
C GLN A 177 23.45 11.43 5.80
N PHE A 178 23.70 10.27 6.37
CA PHE A 178 23.79 9.00 5.66
C PHE A 178 22.82 8.00 6.26
N PHE A 179 22.27 7.13 5.42
CA PHE A 179 21.25 6.17 5.78
C PHE A 179 21.69 4.75 5.42
N ASP A 180 21.50 3.81 6.34
CA ASP A 180 21.68 2.38 6.07
C ASP A 180 20.53 1.81 5.22
N ARG A 181 19.38 2.47 5.22
CA ARG A 181 18.23 2.05 4.42
C ARG A 181 17.44 3.25 3.94
N ILE A 182 17.17 3.27 2.64
CA ILE A 182 16.29 4.25 2.02
C ILE A 182 15.20 3.48 1.30
N TYR A 183 13.93 3.78 1.57
CA TYR A 183 12.80 3.26 0.81
C TYR A 183 12.09 4.45 0.15
N VAL A 184 11.93 4.39 -1.17
CA VAL A 184 11.35 5.49 -1.96
C VAL A 184 10.02 5.13 -2.63
N ASN A 185 9.38 4.04 -2.21
CA ASN A 185 8.13 3.56 -2.80
C ASN A 185 8.21 3.51 -4.35
N ASN A 186 7.15 3.88 -5.06
CA ASN A 186 7.02 3.90 -6.52
C ASN A 186 7.66 5.10 -7.22
N LEU A 187 8.47 5.90 -6.50
CA LEU A 187 9.13 7.09 -7.05
C LEU A 187 9.99 6.78 -8.29
N SER A 188 10.57 5.57 -8.36
CA SER A 188 11.41 5.13 -9.49
C SER A 188 10.65 4.77 -10.76
N ASP A 189 9.32 4.63 -10.70
CA ASP A 189 8.52 4.46 -11.92
C ASP A 189 8.68 5.69 -12.83
N GLU A 190 8.66 5.46 -14.14
CA GLU A 190 8.90 6.50 -15.15
C GLU A 190 7.75 7.50 -15.26
N THR A 191 6.57 7.16 -14.73
CA THR A 191 5.44 8.08 -14.57
C THR A 191 5.69 9.12 -13.48
N TYR A 192 6.68 8.91 -12.60
CA TYR A 192 7.13 9.86 -11.59
C TYR A 192 8.48 10.47 -11.96
N VAL A 193 9.57 10.17 -11.22
CA VAL A 193 10.89 10.78 -11.48
C VAL A 193 11.85 9.85 -12.23
N GLY A 194 11.51 8.56 -12.33
CA GLY A 194 12.26 7.56 -13.07
C GLY A 194 13.52 7.05 -12.36
N ILE A 195 13.99 5.88 -12.81
CA ILE A 195 15.09 5.13 -12.20
C ILE A 195 16.36 5.97 -12.12
N LYS A 196 16.69 6.68 -13.21
CA LYS A 196 17.94 7.43 -13.30
C LYS A 196 18.02 8.55 -12.26
N SER A 197 16.93 9.31 -12.11
CA SER A 197 16.86 10.40 -11.15
C SER A 197 16.94 9.85 -9.73
N THR A 198 16.17 8.80 -9.42
CA THR A 198 16.21 8.17 -8.09
C THR A 198 17.61 7.69 -7.74
N LEU A 199 18.24 6.85 -8.57
CA LEU A 199 19.56 6.29 -8.24
C LEU A 199 20.62 7.37 -8.09
N THR A 200 20.61 8.39 -8.95
CA THR A 200 21.60 9.49 -8.90
C THR A 200 21.43 10.36 -7.65
N LYS A 201 20.19 10.60 -7.22
CA LYS A 201 19.86 11.53 -6.13
C LYS A 201 19.96 10.89 -4.76
N PHE A 202 19.56 9.63 -4.63
CA PHE A 202 19.52 8.93 -3.33
C PHE A 202 20.80 8.15 -3.02
N ARG A 203 21.59 7.74 -4.02
CA ARG A 203 22.86 7.05 -3.76
C ARG A 203 23.83 7.83 -2.86
N PRO A 204 24.04 9.14 -3.03
CA PRO A 204 24.93 9.90 -2.14
C PRO A 204 24.48 9.93 -0.67
N LEU A 205 23.23 9.57 -0.39
CA LEU A 205 22.68 9.51 0.97
C LEU A 205 22.80 8.12 1.59
N LEU A 206 23.15 7.09 0.82
CA LEU A 206 23.40 5.77 1.40
C LEU A 206 24.75 5.77 2.13
N ASN A 207 24.76 5.15 3.32
CA ASN A 207 25.95 4.96 4.12
C ASN A 207 26.96 4.07 3.38
N ALA A 208 28.07 4.66 2.92
CA ALA A 208 29.09 3.95 2.15
C ALA A 208 29.93 3.00 3.02
N ASP A 209 30.00 3.25 4.33
CA ASP A 209 30.79 2.44 5.26
C ASP A 209 30.03 1.18 5.71
N ASN A 210 28.74 1.09 5.39
CA ASN A 210 27.91 -0.08 5.70
C ASN A 210 27.69 -0.94 4.44
N PRO A 211 28.28 -2.14 4.36
CA PRO A 211 28.10 -3.03 3.21
C PRO A 211 26.66 -3.55 3.06
N TYR A 212 25.83 -3.39 4.08
CA TYR A 212 24.40 -3.73 4.05
C TYR A 212 23.51 -2.55 3.67
N ALA A 213 24.07 -1.36 3.43
CA ALA A 213 23.30 -0.20 3.02
C ALA A 213 22.54 -0.47 1.72
N THR A 214 21.23 -0.22 1.72
CA THR A 214 20.36 -0.59 0.61
C THR A 214 19.32 0.49 0.31
N LEU A 215 19.20 0.85 -0.97
CA LEU A 215 18.08 1.62 -1.49
C LEU A 215 17.03 0.63 -2.02
N ILE A 216 15.78 0.77 -1.58
CA ILE A 216 14.66 -0.09 -1.94
C ILE A 216 13.68 0.74 -2.75
N THR A 217 13.31 0.23 -3.92
CA THR A 217 12.34 0.85 -4.83
C THR A 217 11.21 -0.14 -5.09
N LEU A 218 9.98 0.35 -5.14
CA LEU A 218 8.83 -0.39 -5.67
C LEU A 218 8.59 0.10 -7.11
N PHE A 219 8.19 -0.81 -7.99
CA PHE A 219 7.68 -0.50 -9.32
C PHE A 219 6.27 -1.07 -9.39
N MET A 220 5.30 -0.23 -9.74
CA MET A 220 3.91 -0.67 -9.91
C MET A 220 3.26 -0.06 -11.15
N ASN A 221 3.97 0.83 -11.85
CA ASN A 221 3.51 1.49 -13.08
C ASN A 221 4.46 1.21 -14.27
N TRP A 222 5.25 0.15 -14.20
CA TRP A 222 6.29 -0.20 -15.17
C TRP A 222 5.79 -1.02 -16.37
N LEU A 223 4.55 -1.53 -16.27
CA LEU A 223 3.72 -2.24 -17.27
C LEU A 223 4.38 -2.70 -18.58
N PRO A 224 4.61 -4.01 -18.70
CA PRO A 224 4.63 -4.75 -19.95
C PRO A 224 3.68 -5.97 -19.89
N SER A 225 2.99 -6.19 -21.01
CA SER A 225 1.89 -7.14 -21.19
C SER A 225 2.33 -8.60 -21.26
N VAL A 226 1.53 -9.50 -20.67
CA VAL A 226 1.66 -10.96 -20.86
C VAL A 226 1.49 -11.32 -22.34
N PRO A 227 2.36 -12.17 -22.93
CA PRO A 227 2.18 -12.67 -24.29
C PRO A 227 0.82 -13.37 -24.47
N GLN A 228 0.13 -13.13 -25.59
CA GLN A 228 -1.22 -13.67 -25.85
C GLN A 228 -1.28 -15.20 -25.70
N SER A 229 -0.27 -15.93 -26.20
CA SER A 229 -0.22 -17.39 -26.11
C SER A 229 -0.14 -17.91 -24.66
N ASP A 230 0.47 -17.15 -23.76
CA ASP A 230 0.56 -17.52 -22.35
C ASP A 230 -0.67 -17.05 -21.58
N GLN A 231 -1.23 -15.90 -21.97
CA GLN A 231 -2.52 -15.43 -21.48
C GLN A 231 -3.61 -16.49 -21.68
N GLU A 232 -3.68 -17.10 -22.87
CA GLU A 232 -4.63 -18.16 -23.18
C GLU A 232 -4.44 -19.39 -22.28
N LYS A 233 -3.19 -19.78 -21.99
CA LYS A 233 -2.88 -20.91 -21.09
C LYS A 233 -3.29 -20.62 -19.64
N VAL A 234 -2.91 -19.46 -19.12
CA VAL A 234 -3.24 -19.03 -17.75
C VAL A 234 -4.75 -18.89 -17.60
N MET A 235 -5.42 -18.25 -18.56
CA MET A 235 -6.87 -18.13 -18.59
C MET A 235 -7.57 -19.48 -18.63
N LYS A 236 -7.08 -20.43 -19.43
CA LYS A 236 -7.62 -21.81 -19.45
C LYS A 236 -7.49 -22.47 -18.08
N ASN A 237 -6.34 -22.34 -17.42
CA ASN A 237 -6.13 -22.88 -16.07
C ASN A 237 -7.08 -22.24 -15.04
N ILE A 238 -7.23 -20.92 -15.07
CA ILE A 238 -8.17 -20.19 -14.21
C ILE A 238 -9.60 -20.72 -14.40
N ILE A 239 -10.05 -20.87 -15.66
CA ILE A 239 -11.40 -21.35 -15.98
C ILE A 239 -11.60 -22.80 -15.52
N LEU A 240 -10.63 -23.68 -15.77
CA LEU A 240 -10.71 -25.09 -15.37
C LEU A 240 -10.81 -25.24 -13.84
N ASN A 241 -10.00 -24.50 -13.10
CA ASN A 241 -9.96 -24.56 -11.64
C ASN A 241 -11.17 -23.91 -10.96
N ASN A 242 -11.97 -23.14 -11.69
CA ASN A 242 -13.10 -22.37 -11.14
C ASN A 242 -14.38 -22.59 -11.96
N SER A 243 -14.50 -23.76 -12.58
CA SER A 243 -15.53 -24.02 -13.58
C SER A 243 -16.95 -23.78 -13.05
N ASP A 244 -17.19 -23.96 -11.75
CA ASP A 244 -18.50 -23.74 -11.13
C ASP A 244 -18.79 -22.26 -10.83
N LYS A 245 -17.77 -21.45 -10.50
CA LYS A 245 -17.87 -19.99 -10.35
C LYS A 245 -18.18 -19.29 -11.68
N TYR A 246 -17.66 -19.83 -12.79
CA TYR A 246 -17.79 -19.22 -14.12
C TYR A 246 -18.97 -19.73 -14.96
N LYS A 247 -19.67 -20.79 -14.53
CA LYS A 247 -20.89 -21.29 -15.20
C LYS A 247 -22.16 -20.47 -14.88
N SER A 248 -22.18 -19.68 -13.80
CA SER A 248 -23.43 -19.20 -13.20
C SER A 248 -23.84 -17.74 -13.47
N ASN A 249 -23.20 -16.99 -14.38
CA ASN A 249 -23.47 -15.54 -14.50
C ASN A 249 -23.84 -15.07 -15.91
N ASN A 250 -24.87 -14.20 -15.96
CA ASN A 250 -25.42 -13.57 -17.16
C ASN A 250 -24.31 -12.78 -17.89
N MET A 251 -24.03 -13.16 -19.14
CA MET A 251 -22.71 -13.02 -19.76
C MET A 251 -22.31 -11.58 -20.08
N MET A 252 -23.24 -10.64 -20.24
CA MET A 252 -22.97 -9.35 -20.92
C MET A 252 -22.68 -8.15 -19.99
N ALA A 253 -23.30 -8.08 -18.81
CA ALA A 253 -23.00 -7.04 -17.81
C ALA A 253 -21.74 -7.34 -16.98
N ASN A 254 -21.28 -8.59 -17.02
CA ASN A 254 -20.16 -9.10 -16.23
C ASN A 254 -18.81 -9.07 -16.96
N ILE A 255 -18.78 -8.83 -18.28
CA ILE A 255 -17.54 -8.95 -19.08
C ILE A 255 -16.43 -8.04 -18.56
N THR A 256 -16.72 -6.80 -18.17
CA THR A 256 -15.70 -5.84 -17.72
C THR A 256 -15.13 -6.19 -16.34
N ASN A 257 -15.97 -6.63 -15.40
CA ASN A 257 -15.49 -7.06 -14.08
C ASN A 257 -14.71 -8.37 -14.18
N PHE A 258 -15.27 -9.31 -14.94
CA PHE A 258 -14.63 -10.57 -15.27
C PHE A 258 -13.27 -10.34 -15.93
N ALA A 259 -13.16 -9.42 -16.88
CA ALA A 259 -11.90 -9.05 -17.51
C ALA A 259 -10.91 -8.44 -16.51
N THR A 260 -11.38 -7.64 -15.55
CA THR A 260 -10.52 -7.03 -14.52
C THR A 260 -10.03 -8.07 -13.50
N GLU A 261 -10.92 -8.93 -13.02
CA GLU A 261 -10.57 -10.03 -12.10
C GLU A 261 -9.61 -11.02 -12.75
N ILE A 262 -9.92 -11.46 -13.97
CA ILE A 262 -9.03 -12.34 -14.74
C ILE A 262 -7.72 -11.64 -15.03
N SER A 263 -7.70 -10.34 -15.31
CA SER A 263 -6.45 -9.60 -15.50
C SER A 263 -5.59 -9.63 -14.23
N ASN A 264 -6.17 -9.41 -13.05
CA ASN A 264 -5.43 -9.45 -11.79
C ASN A 264 -4.94 -10.87 -11.48
N GLU A 265 -5.77 -11.89 -11.70
CA GLU A 265 -5.36 -13.30 -11.52
C GLU A 265 -4.26 -13.71 -12.51
N ILE A 266 -4.34 -13.26 -13.76
CA ILE A 266 -3.26 -13.46 -14.74
C ILE A 266 -1.97 -12.82 -14.23
N ASN A 267 -2.02 -11.56 -13.76
CA ASN A 267 -0.84 -10.87 -13.24
C ASN A 267 -0.22 -11.59 -12.03
N ALA A 268 -1.06 -12.17 -11.17
CA ALA A 268 -0.62 -12.93 -10.00
C ALA A 268 0.03 -14.28 -10.35
N LEU A 269 -0.51 -14.96 -11.36
CA LEU A 269 -0.13 -16.32 -11.76
C LEU A 269 0.95 -16.36 -12.84
N TYR A 270 1.19 -15.25 -13.53
CA TYR A 270 2.22 -15.15 -14.56
C TYR A 270 3.55 -14.67 -13.97
N ASP A 271 4.65 -15.24 -14.45
CA ASP A 271 5.99 -14.78 -14.08
C ASP A 271 6.42 -13.59 -14.93
N HIS A 272 6.23 -12.40 -14.39
CA HIS A 272 6.56 -11.13 -15.05
C HIS A 272 8.06 -10.77 -15.03
N ASP A 273 8.92 -11.63 -14.46
CA ASP A 273 10.34 -11.33 -14.29
C ASP A 273 11.02 -11.03 -15.64
N GLN A 274 10.72 -11.78 -16.71
CA GLN A 274 11.37 -11.57 -18.01
C GLN A 274 11.03 -10.20 -18.61
N GLU A 275 9.76 -9.81 -18.60
CA GLU A 275 9.34 -8.52 -19.10
C GLU A 275 9.82 -7.37 -18.20
N PHE A 276 9.90 -7.61 -16.89
CA PHE A 276 10.50 -6.66 -15.95
C PHE A 276 11.96 -6.42 -16.24
N GLU A 277 12.72 -7.50 -16.50
CA GLU A 277 14.11 -7.38 -16.90
C GLU A 277 14.27 -6.58 -18.19
N LYS A 278 13.44 -6.85 -19.21
CA LYS A 278 13.44 -6.07 -20.45
C LYS A 278 13.11 -4.60 -20.23
N TYR A 279 12.14 -4.29 -19.35
CA TYR A 279 11.84 -2.92 -18.95
C TYR A 279 13.06 -2.26 -18.31
N MET A 280 13.70 -2.93 -17.35
CA MET A 280 14.87 -2.42 -16.62
C MET A 280 16.08 -2.20 -17.55
N GLU A 281 16.29 -3.09 -18.52
CA GLU A 281 17.29 -2.94 -19.58
C GLU A 281 17.01 -1.75 -20.49
N THR A 282 15.77 -1.62 -20.97
CA THR A 282 15.32 -0.52 -21.83
C THR A 282 15.49 0.83 -21.14
N LYS A 283 15.22 0.90 -19.82
CA LYS A 283 15.43 2.09 -19.00
C LYS A 283 16.89 2.30 -18.57
N GLY A 284 17.79 1.39 -18.95
CA GLY A 284 19.22 1.47 -18.65
C GLY A 284 19.50 1.43 -17.14
N ALA A 285 18.69 0.70 -16.38
CA ALA A 285 18.71 0.68 -14.93
C ALA A 285 20.06 0.21 -14.39
N ASN A 286 20.55 -0.95 -14.85
CA ASN A 286 21.86 -1.49 -14.46
C ASN A 286 23.03 -0.60 -14.89
N LYS A 287 22.94 0.00 -16.08
CA LYS A 287 23.94 0.97 -16.56
C LYS A 287 24.00 2.19 -15.66
N THR A 288 22.85 2.69 -15.20
CA THR A 288 22.77 3.83 -14.30
C THR A 288 23.25 3.49 -12.90
N ALA A 289 22.83 2.36 -12.35
CA ALA A 289 23.31 1.85 -11.07
C ALA A 289 24.83 1.76 -11.06
N LYS A 290 25.43 1.11 -12.08
CA LYS A 290 26.89 0.99 -12.18
C LYS A 290 27.60 2.35 -12.21
N LYS A 291 27.05 3.33 -12.93
CA LYS A 291 27.62 4.69 -12.99
C LYS A 291 27.65 5.40 -11.64
N VAL A 292 26.73 5.09 -10.74
CA VAL A 292 26.65 5.70 -9.41
C VAL A 292 27.26 4.80 -8.32
N GLY A 293 27.92 3.70 -8.68
CA GLY A 293 28.51 2.77 -7.71
C GLY A 293 27.45 1.93 -6.97
N LEU A 294 26.35 1.61 -7.64
CA LEU A 294 25.33 0.66 -7.19
C LEU A 294 25.29 -0.56 -8.10
N ARG A 295 24.77 -1.66 -7.58
CA ARG A 295 24.28 -2.78 -8.36
C ARG A 295 22.92 -3.22 -7.85
N ARG A 296 22.11 -3.77 -8.75
CA ARG A 296 20.85 -4.39 -8.38
C ARG A 296 21.12 -5.77 -7.78
N ARG A 297 20.42 -6.11 -6.69
CA ARG A 297 20.48 -7.46 -6.13
C ARG A 297 19.68 -8.44 -6.98
N THR A 298 20.24 -9.61 -7.18
CA THR A 298 19.56 -10.75 -7.83
C THR A 298 18.73 -11.56 -6.84
N VAL A 299 19.19 -11.63 -5.58
CA VAL A 299 18.51 -12.28 -4.46
C VAL A 299 18.22 -11.22 -3.42
N HIS A 300 16.94 -11.01 -3.14
CA HIS A 300 16.48 -10.05 -2.16
C HIS A 300 16.71 -10.54 -0.73
N ARG A 301 16.89 -9.61 0.20
CA ARG A 301 17.16 -9.92 1.62
C ARG A 301 16.30 -9.12 2.60
N ILE A 302 15.59 -8.11 2.12
CA ILE A 302 14.82 -7.17 2.93
C ILE A 302 13.33 -7.22 2.55
N VAL A 303 13.01 -7.26 1.25
CA VAL A 303 11.63 -7.29 0.74
C VAL A 303 11.46 -8.36 -0.34
N PRO A 304 10.29 -9.01 -0.47
CA PRO A 304 10.09 -10.01 -1.51
C PRO A 304 10.11 -9.35 -2.89
N LYS A 305 10.46 -10.09 -3.94
CA LYS A 305 10.47 -9.53 -5.31
C LYS A 305 9.08 -9.08 -5.75
N ARG A 306 8.06 -9.86 -5.41
CA ARG A 306 6.65 -9.64 -5.74
C ARG A 306 5.77 -9.88 -4.52
N LEU A 307 4.54 -9.39 -4.55
CA LEU A 307 3.58 -9.60 -3.46
C LEU A 307 3.30 -11.09 -3.24
N GLY A 308 3.26 -11.50 -1.98
CA GLY A 308 2.96 -12.86 -1.54
C GLY A 308 4.00 -13.92 -1.89
N ILE A 309 5.13 -13.55 -2.51
CA ILE A 309 6.23 -14.49 -2.79
C ILE A 309 7.17 -14.61 -1.57
N SER A 310 7.68 -15.81 -1.36
CA SER A 310 8.59 -16.16 -0.27
C SER A 310 9.91 -15.37 -0.34
N MET A 311 10.49 -15.10 0.84
CA MET A 311 11.84 -14.54 0.96
C MET A 311 12.94 -15.60 0.82
N ASN A 312 12.59 -16.90 0.83
CA ASN A 312 13.56 -17.99 0.67
C ASN A 312 14.18 -17.94 -0.72
N LYS A 313 15.52 -18.01 -0.79
CA LYS A 313 16.31 -17.80 -2.02
C LYS A 313 15.79 -18.59 -3.23
N ASP A 314 15.43 -19.85 -3.03
CA ASP A 314 15.04 -20.76 -4.11
C ASP A 314 13.56 -20.59 -4.53
N GLU A 315 12.81 -19.75 -3.81
CA GLU A 315 11.37 -19.53 -4.02
C GLU A 315 11.05 -18.08 -4.47
N GLN A 316 12.05 -17.19 -4.53
CA GLN A 316 11.83 -15.76 -4.83
C GLN A 316 11.31 -15.47 -6.24
N ASN A 317 11.44 -16.42 -7.16
CA ASN A 317 10.94 -16.31 -8.54
C ASN A 317 9.66 -17.13 -8.76
N ASN A 318 9.13 -17.78 -7.72
CA ASN A 318 7.88 -18.52 -7.86
C ASN A 318 6.72 -17.56 -8.15
N VAL A 319 5.68 -18.08 -8.79
CA VAL A 319 4.38 -17.42 -8.92
C VAL A 319 3.52 -17.75 -7.70
N LEU A 320 2.44 -16.99 -7.49
CA LEU A 320 1.51 -17.24 -6.40
C LEU A 320 0.81 -18.59 -6.59
N SER A 321 0.73 -19.38 -5.51
CA SER A 321 -0.15 -20.55 -5.49
C SER A 321 -1.56 -20.12 -5.09
N LEU A 322 -2.56 -20.51 -5.90
CA LEU A 322 -3.98 -20.22 -5.65
C LEU A 322 -4.78 -21.50 -5.37
N GLU A 323 -4.14 -22.55 -4.86
CA GLU A 323 -4.80 -23.82 -4.55
C GLU A 323 -5.84 -23.69 -3.42
N ASN A 324 -5.61 -22.78 -2.47
CA ASN A 324 -6.51 -22.54 -1.37
C ASN A 324 -7.55 -21.46 -1.75
N GLU A 325 -8.83 -21.86 -1.81
CA GLU A 325 -9.93 -20.96 -2.13
C GLU A 325 -10.02 -19.76 -1.18
N ARG A 326 -9.71 -19.97 0.11
CA ARG A 326 -9.71 -18.88 1.09
C ARG A 326 -8.61 -17.87 0.79
N ASP A 327 -7.41 -18.34 0.49
CA ASP A 327 -6.28 -17.44 0.22
C ASP A 327 -6.53 -16.66 -1.08
N ARG A 328 -7.11 -17.31 -2.08
CA ARG A 328 -7.58 -16.64 -3.30
C ARG A 328 -8.62 -15.56 -2.98
N HIS A 329 -9.64 -15.88 -2.19
CA HIS A 329 -10.64 -14.91 -1.77
C HIS A 329 -10.01 -13.68 -1.07
N LEU A 330 -9.07 -13.90 -0.16
CA LEU A 330 -8.37 -12.82 0.54
C LEU A 330 -7.52 -11.96 -0.41
N TRP A 331 -6.84 -12.57 -1.37
CA TRP A 331 -5.99 -11.85 -2.33
C TRP A 331 -6.78 -10.99 -3.32
N PHE A 332 -7.87 -11.52 -3.89
CA PHE A 332 -8.56 -10.90 -5.04
C PHE A 332 -9.89 -10.23 -4.70
N ASP A 333 -10.64 -10.77 -3.74
CA ASP A 333 -11.98 -10.27 -3.42
C ASP A 333 -11.92 -9.24 -2.27
N VAL A 334 -11.10 -9.50 -1.26
CA VAL A 334 -10.91 -8.62 -0.08
C VAL A 334 -9.77 -7.63 -0.30
N GLY A 335 -8.59 -8.16 -0.67
CA GLY A 335 -7.39 -7.38 -0.98
C GLY A 335 -7.56 -6.49 -2.21
N MET A 336 -6.75 -5.44 -2.29
CA MET A 336 -6.72 -4.49 -3.41
C MET A 336 -5.30 -4.44 -3.99
N HIS A 337 -4.94 -5.47 -4.76
CA HIS A 337 -3.61 -5.62 -5.35
C HIS A 337 -3.71 -5.67 -6.88
N THR A 338 -2.69 -5.12 -7.55
CA THR A 338 -2.60 -5.19 -9.02
C THR A 338 -1.78 -6.40 -9.48
N PHE A 339 -0.98 -6.97 -8.57
CA PHE A 339 0.02 -8.02 -8.79
C PHE A 339 1.11 -7.67 -9.79
N LEU A 340 1.24 -6.38 -10.11
CA LEU A 340 2.31 -5.82 -10.92
C LEU A 340 3.43 -5.25 -10.05
N GLU A 341 3.25 -5.21 -8.73
CA GLU A 341 4.20 -4.69 -7.77
C GLU A 341 5.52 -5.49 -7.79
N HIS A 342 6.59 -4.86 -8.25
CA HIS A 342 7.96 -5.41 -8.23
C HIS A 342 8.86 -4.57 -7.33
N TYR A 343 9.39 -5.18 -6.29
CA TYR A 343 10.42 -4.55 -5.49
C TYR A 343 11.78 -4.74 -6.15
N VAL A 344 12.69 -3.80 -5.86
CA VAL A 344 14.10 -3.90 -6.25
C VAL A 344 14.98 -3.38 -5.14
N GLU A 345 16.01 -4.16 -4.78
CA GLU A 345 17.06 -3.74 -3.86
C GLU A 345 18.32 -3.32 -4.62
N TRP A 346 18.82 -2.12 -4.32
CA TRP A 346 20.06 -1.56 -4.86
C TRP A 346 21.10 -1.49 -3.76
N GLU A 347 22.23 -2.17 -3.94
CA GLU A 347 23.32 -2.22 -2.98
C GLU A 347 24.59 -1.54 -3.52
N ILE A 348 25.42 -1.08 -2.59
CA ILE A 348 26.70 -0.45 -2.90
C ILE A 348 27.67 -1.50 -3.46
N VAL A 349 28.37 -1.13 -4.53
CA VAL A 349 29.51 -1.91 -5.01
C VAL A 349 30.73 -1.48 -4.21
N ALA A 350 31.27 -2.41 -3.42
CA ALA A 350 32.51 -2.22 -2.66
C ALA A 350 33.72 -2.04 -3.57
#